data_AF-A0A1B2JHD7-F1
#
_entry.id   AF-A0A1B2JHD7-F1
#
_cell.length_a   1.000
_cell.length_b   1.000
_cell.length_c   1.000
_cell.angle_alpha   90.00
_cell.angle_beta   90.00
_cell.angle_gamma   90.00
#
_symmetry.space_group_name_H-M   'P 1'
#
loop_
_entity.id
_entity.type
_entity.pdbx_description
1 polymer ?
#
loop_
_entity_poly.entity_id
_entity_poly.type
_entity_poly.pdbx_seq_one_letter_code
_entity_poly.pdbx_strand_id
1 'polypeptide(L)'
;MSLQEAVKEIQSSFDVSQEVLQRSVDKFIELAKKGLASNEDKLGMPMLPAYVTQVPTGKEKGTYLAADLGGTNFRVCSVHLKGDNTFNLVQQKSPIPADMMVGTGDQLFAYLASKIRKFLEDHHGDALEAAHETNSRANYLKLGFTFSFPTAQHSLDSGSLVRWTKGFNIPDVVDHDVVQLLQKHLDAGKIPVHVAALANDTVGTLLSRAYSANAIAGGKQGETIIGAIFGTGTNGAYLEKLDNIKKLPEAVVKDLKAKGVTHMVINTEWGSFDNRLEVLPTTKYDKAVDALTANPGIHLFEKRVSGMFMGEILRNILVDLHSRGLVFTQYPNFESLPHRLRTPWDLDSENLSLFEVDDSKDMKPTEVTLLQALRLPTTLEERQAIQALTRAISRRSAYISAVPIAAIIMLTGALEGHHIEVDIGVDGSVVEFYPGYRTMLRDALALTQIGTKGERRTHINIAKDGSGVGAALCASVSI
;
A
#
# COMPACT_ATOMS: atom_id res chain seq x y z
N MET A 1 -28.85 -23.15 -17.72
CA MET A 1 -27.90 -22.05 -17.95
C MET A 1 -26.59 -22.67 -18.37
N SER A 2 -25.98 -22.21 -19.45
CA SER A 2 -24.67 -22.68 -19.93
C SER A 2 -23.52 -22.04 -19.13
N LEU A 3 -22.31 -22.59 -19.25
CA LEU A 3 -21.10 -21.99 -18.67
C LEU A 3 -20.87 -20.56 -19.21
N GLN A 4 -21.06 -20.35 -20.52
CA GLN A 4 -20.90 -19.04 -21.16
C GLN A 4 -21.91 -18.01 -20.63
N GLU A 5 -23.17 -18.40 -20.42
CA GLU A 5 -24.19 -17.54 -19.83
C GLU A 5 -23.83 -17.14 -18.40
N ALA A 6 -23.39 -18.11 -17.59
CA ALA A 6 -22.98 -17.86 -16.20
C ALA A 6 -21.72 -16.98 -16.12
N VAL A 7 -20.73 -17.18 -16.99
CA VAL A 7 -19.54 -16.32 -17.06
C VAL A 7 -19.96 -14.90 -17.42
N LYS A 8 -20.83 -14.71 -18.42
CA LYS A 8 -21.30 -13.38 -18.82
C LYS A 8 -22.11 -12.68 -17.72
N GLU A 9 -22.94 -13.42 -17.00
CA GLU A 9 -23.65 -12.94 -15.80
C GLU A 9 -22.66 -12.42 -14.76
N ILE A 10 -21.65 -13.22 -14.43
CA ILE A 10 -20.63 -12.84 -13.45
C ILE A 10 -19.82 -11.64 -13.95
N GLN A 11 -19.32 -11.64 -15.19
CA GLN A 11 -18.58 -10.52 -15.76
C GLN A 11 -19.39 -9.21 -15.69
N SER A 12 -20.69 -9.26 -15.98
CA SER A 12 -21.57 -8.10 -15.89
C SER A 12 -21.69 -7.57 -14.45
N SER A 13 -21.67 -8.45 -13.45
CA SER A 13 -21.67 -8.06 -12.04
C SER A 13 -20.35 -7.43 -11.55
N PHE A 14 -19.25 -7.62 -12.29
CA PHE A 14 -17.94 -7.02 -12.02
C PHE A 14 -17.70 -5.73 -12.82
N ASP A 15 -18.58 -5.37 -13.76
CA ASP A 15 -18.40 -4.17 -14.55
C ASP A 15 -18.51 -2.91 -13.68
N VAL A 16 -17.68 -1.92 -14.01
CA VAL A 16 -17.61 -0.64 -13.30
C VAL A 16 -17.95 0.44 -14.31
N SER A 17 -19.19 0.93 -14.26
CA SER A 17 -19.66 1.97 -15.17
C SER A 17 -19.06 3.33 -14.82
N GLN A 18 -19.12 4.26 -15.79
CA GLN A 18 -18.70 5.64 -15.58
C GLN A 18 -19.48 6.31 -14.43
N GLU A 19 -20.80 6.13 -14.35
CA GLU A 19 -21.60 6.62 -13.23
C GLU A 19 -21.13 6.08 -11.88
N VAL A 20 -20.75 4.79 -11.78
CA VAL A 20 -20.24 4.21 -10.52
C VAL A 20 -18.92 4.86 -10.13
N LEU A 21 -18.00 5.05 -11.09
CA LEU A 21 -16.73 5.74 -10.83
C LEU A 21 -16.96 7.17 -10.32
N GLN A 22 -17.80 7.94 -11.00
CA GLN A 22 -18.04 9.34 -10.64
C GLN A 22 -18.70 9.47 -9.27
N ARG A 23 -19.75 8.67 -9.00
CA ARG A 23 -20.39 8.64 -7.67
C ARG A 23 -19.41 8.21 -6.58
N SER A 24 -18.51 7.27 -6.88
CA SER A 24 -17.50 6.82 -5.92
C SER A 24 -16.47 7.91 -5.63
N VAL A 25 -16.07 8.70 -6.64
CA VAL A 25 -15.17 9.86 -6.45
C VAL A 25 -15.82 10.91 -5.55
N ASP A 26 -17.09 11.26 -5.79
CA ASP A 26 -17.81 12.23 -4.95
C ASP A 26 -17.92 11.72 -3.50
N LYS A 27 -18.25 10.43 -3.35
CA LYS A 27 -18.34 9.79 -2.03
C LYS A 27 -16.98 9.75 -1.32
N PHE A 28 -15.90 9.51 -2.06
CA PHE A 28 -14.55 9.52 -1.50
C PHE A 28 -14.21 10.90 -0.95
N ILE A 29 -14.47 11.97 -1.72
CA ILE A 29 -14.25 13.35 -1.28
C ILE A 29 -15.08 13.67 -0.03
N GLU A 30 -16.34 13.23 0.02
CA GLU A 30 -17.20 13.39 1.20
C GLU A 30 -16.60 12.72 2.45
N LEU A 31 -16.21 11.45 2.33
CA LEU A 31 -15.66 10.67 3.44
C LEU A 31 -14.27 11.17 3.87
N ALA A 32 -13.43 11.59 2.93
CA ALA A 32 -12.14 12.21 3.21
C ALA A 32 -12.31 13.49 4.03
N LYS A 33 -13.23 14.38 3.64
CA LYS A 33 -13.52 15.62 4.40
C LYS A 33 -14.02 15.31 5.81
N LYS A 34 -14.89 14.30 5.96
CA LYS A 34 -15.35 13.83 7.29
C LYS A 34 -14.21 13.29 8.15
N GLY A 35 -13.32 12.48 7.56
CA GLY A 35 -12.14 11.92 8.23
C GLY A 35 -11.08 12.94 8.62
N LEU A 36 -10.95 14.04 7.87
CA LEU A 36 -10.12 15.19 8.25
C LEU A 36 -10.77 16.03 9.36
N ALA A 37 -12.09 16.01 9.46
CA ALA A 37 -12.83 16.78 10.44
C ALA A 37 -12.86 16.11 11.83
N SER A 38 -12.97 14.78 11.88
CA SER A 38 -13.11 14.03 13.15
C SER A 38 -12.63 12.58 13.03
N ASN A 39 -12.35 11.94 14.16
CA ASN A 39 -12.07 10.50 14.26
C ASN A 39 -13.26 9.70 14.81
N GLU A 40 -14.46 10.28 14.88
CA GLU A 40 -15.63 9.65 15.52
C GLU A 40 -16.21 8.51 14.69
N ASP A 41 -16.17 8.63 13.36
CA ASP A 41 -16.68 7.60 12.46
C ASP A 41 -15.71 6.42 12.31
N LYS A 42 -15.92 5.39 13.14
CA LYS A 42 -15.14 4.15 13.12
C LYS A 42 -15.22 3.34 11.82
N LEU A 43 -16.23 3.57 10.98
CA LEU A 43 -16.38 2.92 9.66
C LEU A 43 -15.98 3.85 8.52
N GLY A 44 -15.67 5.12 8.81
CA GLY A 44 -15.27 6.12 7.84
C GLY A 44 -13.80 5.98 7.42
N MET A 45 -13.34 6.95 6.62
CA MET A 45 -11.93 7.06 6.24
C MET A 45 -11.12 7.70 7.36
N PRO A 46 -10.06 7.06 7.86
CA PRO A 46 -9.27 7.60 8.96
C PRO A 46 -8.52 8.89 8.65
N MET A 47 -7.96 9.09 7.46
CA MET A 47 -7.22 10.33 7.09
C MET A 47 -6.18 10.76 8.14
N LEU A 48 -5.19 9.90 8.41
CA LEU A 48 -4.22 10.03 9.49
C LEU A 48 -3.15 11.10 9.20
N PRO A 49 -2.97 12.11 10.07
CA PRO A 49 -1.88 13.08 9.95
C PRO A 49 -0.53 12.42 10.20
N ALA A 50 0.38 12.48 9.22
CA ALA A 50 1.69 11.82 9.30
C ALA A 50 2.80 12.71 9.88
N TYR A 51 2.49 13.96 10.23
CA TYR A 51 3.44 14.95 10.77
C TYR A 51 4.66 15.24 9.87
N VAL A 52 4.63 14.78 8.61
CA VAL A 52 5.54 15.22 7.54
C VAL A 52 4.96 16.49 6.93
N THR A 53 5.65 17.61 7.10
CA THR A 53 5.13 18.95 6.71
C THR A 53 5.74 19.50 5.43
N GLN A 54 6.70 18.79 4.83
CA GLN A 54 7.36 19.18 3.59
C GLN A 54 7.60 17.94 2.73
N VAL A 55 7.37 18.09 1.42
CA VAL A 55 7.72 17.09 0.42
C VAL A 55 9.14 17.43 -0.11
N PRO A 56 10.02 16.44 -0.31
CA PRO A 56 11.40 16.69 -0.72
C PRO A 56 11.51 17.46 -2.03
N THR A 57 12.51 18.34 -2.11
CA THR A 57 12.80 19.13 -3.32
C THR A 57 13.86 18.46 -4.21
N GLY A 58 14.46 17.36 -3.76
CA GLY A 58 15.59 16.71 -4.42
C GLY A 58 16.95 17.35 -4.12
N LYS A 59 16.99 18.31 -3.17
CA LYS A 59 18.20 19.04 -2.74
C LYS A 59 18.74 18.56 -1.40
N GLU A 60 17.99 17.70 -0.72
CA GLU A 60 18.37 17.05 0.51
C GLU A 60 19.66 16.28 0.32
N LYS A 61 20.56 16.37 1.30
CA LYS A 61 21.87 15.71 1.30
C LYS A 61 22.10 15.00 2.62
N GLY A 62 22.99 14.02 2.57
CA GLY A 62 23.47 13.31 3.75
C GLY A 62 23.11 11.83 3.73
N THR A 63 23.59 11.13 4.75
CA THR A 63 23.38 9.69 4.92
C THR A 63 22.37 9.48 6.03
N TYR A 64 21.30 8.76 5.72
CA TYR A 64 20.22 8.44 6.63
C TYR A 64 19.92 6.95 6.57
N LEU A 65 19.53 6.38 7.71
CA LEU A 65 19.10 4.99 7.78
C LEU A 65 17.59 4.89 7.58
N ALA A 66 17.15 3.74 7.10
CA ALA A 66 15.76 3.35 7.19
C ALA A 66 15.66 1.91 7.71
N ALA A 67 14.66 1.67 8.55
CA ALA A 67 14.25 0.34 8.95
C ALA A 67 12.82 0.11 8.48
N ASP A 68 12.55 -1.01 7.85
CA ASP A 68 11.23 -1.36 7.32
C ASP A 68 10.82 -2.72 7.90
N LEU A 69 9.82 -2.68 8.80
CA LEU A 69 9.20 -3.87 9.36
C LEU A 69 8.02 -4.30 8.48
N GLY A 70 8.29 -5.25 7.59
CA GLY A 70 7.28 -5.90 6.76
C GLY A 70 6.62 -7.10 7.45
N GLY A 71 5.72 -7.78 6.73
CA GLY A 71 5.01 -8.96 7.23
C GLY A 71 5.88 -10.22 7.40
N THR A 72 6.91 -10.39 6.55
CA THR A 72 7.74 -11.60 6.52
C THR A 72 9.24 -11.32 6.68
N ASN A 73 9.65 -10.08 6.46
CA ASN A 73 11.04 -9.68 6.44
C ASN A 73 11.21 -8.32 7.09
N PHE A 74 12.34 -8.13 7.74
CA PHE A 74 12.84 -6.85 8.20
C PHE A 74 13.96 -6.38 7.28
N ARG A 75 13.88 -5.14 6.81
CA ARG A 75 14.89 -4.55 5.92
C ARG A 75 15.53 -3.35 6.61
N VAL A 76 16.85 -3.28 6.55
CA VAL A 76 17.62 -2.10 6.96
C VAL A 76 18.29 -1.52 5.72
N CYS A 77 18.19 -0.20 5.55
CA CYS A 77 18.73 0.54 4.43
C CYS A 77 19.63 1.68 4.93
N SER A 78 20.68 1.98 4.17
CA SER A 78 21.44 3.22 4.24
C SER A 78 21.27 3.97 2.93
N VAL A 79 20.72 5.16 3.02
CA VAL A 79 20.41 6.01 1.88
C VAL A 79 21.30 7.23 1.93
N HIS A 80 22.17 7.36 0.95
CA HIS A 80 23.00 8.54 0.77
C HIS A 80 22.36 9.45 -0.29
N LEU A 81 21.75 10.54 0.17
CA LEU A 81 21.13 11.57 -0.66
C LEU A 81 22.20 12.51 -1.21
N LYS A 82 22.25 12.70 -2.53
CA LYS A 82 23.27 13.53 -3.20
C LYS A 82 22.84 14.99 -3.40
N GLY A 83 21.56 15.31 -3.24
CA GLY A 83 21.00 16.66 -3.45
C GLY A 83 20.92 17.08 -4.92
N ASP A 84 20.95 16.10 -5.81
CA ASP A 84 20.78 16.23 -7.26
C ASP A 84 19.63 15.36 -7.79
N ASN A 85 18.65 15.04 -6.92
CA ASN A 85 17.53 14.13 -7.16
C ASN A 85 17.94 12.64 -7.28
N THR A 86 19.21 12.30 -7.04
CA THR A 86 19.69 10.92 -7.00
C THR A 86 20.18 10.52 -5.61
N PHE A 87 20.28 9.21 -5.38
CA PHE A 87 20.74 8.63 -4.12
C PHE A 87 21.53 7.35 -4.38
N ASN A 88 22.33 6.93 -3.40
CA ASN A 88 22.89 5.58 -3.35
C ASN A 88 22.16 4.81 -2.23
N LEU A 89 21.77 3.57 -2.51
CA LEU A 89 21.06 2.70 -1.57
C LEU A 89 21.91 1.45 -1.30
N VAL A 90 22.20 1.22 -0.02
CA VAL A 90 22.69 -0.07 0.48
C VAL A 90 21.59 -0.67 1.35
N GLN A 91 21.26 -1.94 1.16
CA GLN A 91 20.18 -2.59 1.92
C GLN A 91 20.53 -4.02 2.30
N GLN A 92 20.03 -4.44 3.45
CA GLN A 92 20.10 -5.82 3.93
C GLN A 92 18.71 -6.26 4.38
N LYS A 93 18.27 -7.42 3.88
CA LYS A 93 16.99 -8.02 4.20
C LYS A 93 17.20 -9.25 5.06
N SER A 94 16.48 -9.33 6.18
CA SER A 94 16.50 -10.47 7.09
C SER A 94 15.08 -11.03 7.23
N PRO A 95 14.88 -12.36 7.16
CA PRO A 95 13.58 -12.95 7.46
C PRO A 95 13.20 -12.68 8.92
N ILE A 96 11.91 -12.58 9.21
CA ILE A 96 11.43 -12.47 10.60
C ILE A 96 11.13 -13.90 11.09
N PRO A 97 11.83 -14.38 12.14
CA PRO A 97 11.52 -15.68 12.72
C PRO A 97 10.07 -15.74 13.23
N ALA A 98 9.39 -16.86 13.05
CA ALA A 98 7.96 -16.98 13.39
C ALA A 98 7.70 -16.77 14.89
N ASP A 99 8.63 -17.17 15.75
CA ASP A 99 8.59 -16.93 17.20
C ASP A 99 8.68 -15.43 17.55
N MET A 100 9.34 -14.61 16.73
CA MET A 100 9.36 -13.15 16.92
C MET A 100 8.01 -12.50 16.56
N MET A 101 7.15 -13.17 15.80
CA MET A 101 5.82 -12.64 15.42
C MET A 101 4.76 -12.88 16.51
N VAL A 102 4.99 -13.83 17.41
CA VAL A 102 4.02 -14.24 18.47
C VAL A 102 4.61 -14.23 19.88
N GLY A 103 5.86 -13.76 20.02
CA GLY A 103 6.57 -13.66 21.29
C GLY A 103 6.19 -12.39 22.07
N THR A 104 7.18 -11.76 22.67
CA THR A 104 7.04 -10.51 23.43
C THR A 104 7.57 -9.32 22.63
N GLY A 105 7.13 -8.10 22.99
CA GLY A 105 7.65 -6.87 22.40
C GLY A 105 9.17 -6.77 22.55
N ASP A 106 9.68 -7.09 23.74
CA ASP A 106 11.12 -7.03 24.04
C ASP A 106 11.94 -7.95 23.11
N GLN A 107 11.45 -9.16 22.83
CA GLN A 107 12.09 -10.09 21.88
C GLN A 107 12.11 -9.53 20.45
N LEU A 108 10.99 -9.03 19.96
CA LEU A 108 10.90 -8.45 18.61
C LEU A 108 11.84 -7.26 18.48
N PHE A 109 11.73 -6.26 19.36
CA PHE A 109 12.51 -5.02 19.22
C PHE A 109 14.02 -5.24 19.51
N ALA A 110 14.39 -6.19 20.37
CA ALA A 110 15.78 -6.65 20.50
C ALA A 110 16.28 -7.29 19.20
N TYR A 111 15.46 -8.12 18.55
CA TYR A 111 15.78 -8.69 17.25
C TYR A 111 16.01 -7.60 16.19
N LEU A 112 15.12 -6.60 16.08
CA LEU A 112 15.28 -5.49 15.14
C LEU A 112 16.57 -4.70 15.40
N ALA A 113 16.84 -4.34 16.65
CA ALA A 113 18.06 -3.64 17.05
C ALA A 113 19.32 -4.45 16.70
N SER A 114 19.30 -5.77 16.89
CA SER A 114 20.42 -6.65 16.52
C SER A 114 20.71 -6.64 15.01
N LYS A 115 19.68 -6.55 14.16
CA LYS A 115 19.85 -6.44 12.70
C LYS A 115 20.37 -5.08 12.28
N ILE A 116 19.93 -4.00 12.93
CA ILE A 116 20.46 -2.65 12.71
C ILE A 116 21.95 -2.60 13.09
N ARG A 117 22.34 -3.17 14.25
CA ARG A 117 23.75 -3.27 14.64
C ARG A 117 24.57 -3.97 13.56
N LYS A 118 24.15 -5.18 13.18
CA LYS A 118 24.88 -5.97 12.19
C LYS A 118 25.05 -5.22 10.87
N PHE A 119 24.00 -4.54 10.42
CA PHE A 119 24.06 -3.71 9.22
C PHE A 119 25.10 -2.57 9.33
N LEU A 120 25.20 -1.94 10.50
CA LEU A 120 26.23 -0.92 10.74
C LEU A 120 27.64 -1.51 10.80
N GLU A 121 27.82 -2.68 11.39
CA GLU A 121 29.12 -3.38 11.41
C GLU A 121 29.58 -3.72 9.98
N ASP A 122 28.65 -4.16 9.13
CA ASP A 122 28.93 -4.57 7.75
C ASP A 122 29.18 -3.37 6.81
N HIS A 123 28.61 -2.19 7.08
CA HIS A 123 28.55 -1.07 6.11
C HIS A 123 28.96 0.32 6.63
N HIS A 124 29.07 0.50 7.95
CA HIS A 124 29.32 1.78 8.62
C HIS A 124 30.25 1.63 9.84
N GLY A 125 31.25 0.74 9.77
CA GLY A 125 32.19 0.46 10.87
C GLY A 125 32.85 1.72 11.46
N ASP A 126 33.31 2.63 10.60
CA ASP A 126 33.94 3.89 11.02
C ASP A 126 32.97 4.79 11.81
N ALA A 127 31.68 4.78 11.49
CA ALA A 127 30.66 5.56 12.19
C ALA A 127 30.32 4.97 13.57
N LEU A 128 30.46 3.64 13.74
CA LEU A 128 30.35 2.99 15.04
C LEU A 128 31.50 3.44 15.96
N GLU A 129 32.73 3.46 15.45
CA GLU A 129 33.92 3.87 16.21
C GLU A 129 33.85 5.34 16.64
N ALA A 130 33.58 6.26 15.71
CA ALA A 130 33.51 7.70 16.00
C ALA A 130 32.41 8.09 17.01
N ALA A 131 31.28 7.39 17.00
CA ALA A 131 30.20 7.64 17.94
C ALA A 131 30.53 7.15 19.37
N HIS A 132 31.31 6.08 19.50
CA HIS A 132 31.78 5.57 20.80
C HIS A 132 32.85 6.47 21.42
N GLU A 133 33.68 7.14 20.61
CA GLU A 133 34.71 8.07 21.09
C GLU A 133 34.13 9.37 21.68
N THR A 134 33.07 9.91 21.07
CA THR A 134 32.55 11.24 21.41
C THR A 134 31.38 11.22 22.40
N ASN A 135 30.73 10.06 22.57
CA ASN A 135 29.54 9.82 23.40
C ASN A 135 28.42 10.88 23.23
N SER A 136 28.36 11.52 22.07
CA SER A 136 27.40 12.59 21.76
C SER A 136 26.31 12.06 20.83
N ARG A 137 25.05 12.20 21.24
CA ARG A 137 23.88 11.88 20.39
C ARG A 137 23.82 12.70 19.10
N ALA A 138 24.52 13.83 19.03
CA ALA A 138 24.61 14.63 17.81
C ALA A 138 25.30 13.89 16.64
N ASN A 139 26.10 12.86 16.95
CA ASN A 139 26.80 12.05 15.95
C ASN A 139 26.04 10.77 15.58
N TYR A 140 24.83 10.56 16.11
CA TYR A 140 24.05 9.36 15.80
C TYR A 140 23.47 9.43 14.40
N LEU A 141 23.47 8.31 13.69
CA LEU A 141 22.79 8.21 12.41
C LEU A 141 21.28 8.31 12.65
N LYS A 142 20.62 9.25 11.95
CA LYS A 142 19.17 9.38 11.97
C LYS A 142 18.55 8.23 11.18
N LEU A 143 17.55 7.57 11.78
CA LEU A 143 16.83 6.45 11.21
C LEU A 143 15.35 6.80 11.04
N GLY A 144 14.81 6.56 9.85
CA GLY A 144 13.37 6.51 9.63
C GLY A 144 12.85 5.09 9.81
N PHE A 145 11.83 4.92 10.63
CA PHE A 145 11.22 3.62 10.89
C PHE A 145 9.92 3.50 10.13
N THR A 146 9.93 2.79 8.99
CA THR A 146 8.72 2.40 8.28
C THR A 146 8.05 1.25 9.04
N PHE A 147 6.93 1.56 9.67
CA PHE A 147 6.18 0.61 10.48
C PHE A 147 4.80 0.41 9.86
N SER A 148 4.69 -0.62 9.01
CA SER A 148 3.53 -0.86 8.15
C SER A 148 2.38 -1.57 8.88
N PHE A 149 2.01 -1.05 10.06
CA PHE A 149 0.87 -1.48 10.88
C PHE A 149 0.00 -0.28 11.25
N PRO A 150 -1.29 -0.48 11.53
CA PRO A 150 -2.16 0.60 12.01
C PRO A 150 -1.56 1.29 13.23
N THR A 151 -1.22 2.58 13.08
CA THR A 151 -0.48 3.35 14.10
C THR A 151 -1.15 4.70 14.31
N ALA A 152 -1.40 5.04 15.57
CA ALA A 152 -1.85 6.35 15.98
C ALA A 152 -0.62 7.24 16.19
N GLN A 153 -0.26 8.00 15.16
CA GLN A 153 0.92 8.86 15.17
C GLN A 153 0.63 10.17 15.93
N HIS A 154 1.53 10.55 16.84
CA HIS A 154 1.38 11.74 17.70
C HIS A 154 2.36 12.86 17.33
N SER A 155 3.51 12.51 16.74
CA SER A 155 4.51 13.42 16.17
C SER A 155 5.23 12.72 15.00
N LEU A 156 6.19 13.40 14.37
CA LEU A 156 7.01 12.76 13.32
C LEU A 156 7.75 11.52 13.85
N ASP A 157 8.15 11.53 15.12
CA ASP A 157 8.99 10.54 15.79
C ASP A 157 8.26 9.79 16.93
N SER A 158 6.93 9.74 16.93
CA SER A 158 6.19 8.95 17.92
C SER A 158 4.86 8.42 17.38
N GLY A 159 4.51 7.20 17.76
CA GLY A 159 3.22 6.63 17.42
C GLY A 159 2.92 5.32 18.11
N SER A 160 1.68 5.19 18.59
CA SER A 160 1.23 4.00 19.31
C SER A 160 0.65 2.97 18.35
N LEU A 161 1.07 1.71 18.48
CA LEU A 161 0.46 0.62 17.72
C LEU A 161 -1.02 0.48 18.10
N VAL A 162 -1.92 0.51 17.11
CA VAL A 162 -3.36 0.32 17.35
C VAL A 162 -3.71 -1.17 17.40
N ARG A 163 -3.16 -1.97 16.49
CA ARG A 163 -3.35 -3.42 16.44
C ARG A 163 -2.34 -4.09 15.52
N TRP A 164 -1.97 -5.31 15.86
CA TRP A 164 -1.20 -6.15 14.95
C TRP A 164 -2.03 -6.65 13.77
N THR A 165 -1.34 -6.86 12.65
CA THR A 165 -1.87 -7.48 11.42
C THR A 165 -0.80 -8.39 10.83
N LYS A 166 -0.99 -8.95 9.63
CA LYS A 166 0.06 -9.68 8.88
C LYS A 166 0.70 -10.85 9.65
N GLY A 167 -0.08 -11.53 10.50
CA GLY A 167 0.36 -12.69 11.28
C GLY A 167 1.07 -12.37 12.60
N PHE A 168 1.29 -11.09 12.92
CA PHE A 168 1.81 -10.69 14.23
C PHE A 168 0.72 -10.78 15.30
N ASN A 169 1.11 -11.20 16.50
CA ASN A 169 0.27 -11.22 17.69
C ASN A 169 1.14 -11.05 18.94
N ILE A 170 1.48 -9.81 19.27
CA ILE A 170 2.37 -9.46 20.38
C ILE A 170 1.64 -8.45 21.29
N PRO A 171 0.78 -8.93 22.23
CA PRO A 171 -0.19 -8.07 22.92
C PRO A 171 0.42 -6.93 23.74
N ASP A 172 1.62 -7.10 24.28
CA ASP A 172 2.31 -6.10 25.12
C ASP A 172 2.86 -4.90 24.34
N VAL A 173 2.80 -4.91 23.00
CA VAL A 173 3.17 -3.77 22.14
C VAL A 173 1.97 -2.89 21.80
N VAL A 174 0.74 -3.43 21.89
CA VAL A 174 -0.48 -2.66 21.57
C VAL A 174 -0.59 -1.47 22.52
N ASP A 175 -1.01 -0.33 21.98
CA ASP A 175 -1.09 0.99 22.64
C ASP A 175 0.24 1.61 23.08
N HIS A 176 1.38 0.95 22.82
CA HIS A 176 2.71 1.46 23.15
C HIS A 176 3.40 2.14 21.96
N ASP A 177 4.25 3.13 22.27
CA ASP A 177 5.01 3.87 21.27
C ASP A 177 6.13 3.02 20.66
N VAL A 178 5.97 2.68 19.39
CA VAL A 178 6.88 1.76 18.69
C VAL A 178 8.25 2.38 18.42
N VAL A 179 8.35 3.70 18.38
CA VAL A 179 9.64 4.41 18.26
C VAL A 179 10.42 4.25 19.56
N GLN A 180 9.76 4.48 20.70
CA GLN A 180 10.39 4.34 22.01
C GLN A 180 10.82 2.90 22.28
N LEU A 181 10.01 1.92 21.89
CA LEU A 181 10.36 0.51 22.00
C LEU A 181 11.64 0.20 21.21
N LEU A 182 11.74 0.62 19.94
CA LEU A 182 12.95 0.41 19.15
C LEU A 182 14.16 1.18 19.73
N GLN A 183 13.98 2.47 20.08
CA GLN A 183 15.05 3.30 20.62
C GLN A 183 15.61 2.74 21.93
N LYS A 184 14.76 2.20 22.82
CA LYS A 184 15.18 1.54 24.06
C LYS A 184 16.18 0.41 23.79
N HIS A 185 15.93 -0.43 22.79
CA HIS A 185 16.84 -1.53 22.45
C HIS A 185 18.10 -1.08 21.71
N LEU A 186 18.02 -0.01 20.91
CA LEU A 186 19.19 0.63 20.31
C LEU A 186 20.12 1.22 21.39
N ASP A 187 19.55 1.94 22.35
CA ASP A 187 20.27 2.55 23.48
C ASP A 187 20.89 1.48 24.39
N ALA A 188 20.14 0.44 24.76
CA ALA A 188 20.64 -0.68 25.56
C ALA A 188 21.80 -1.41 24.86
N GLY A 189 21.76 -1.48 23.54
CA GLY A 189 22.85 -1.98 22.71
C GLY A 189 24.02 -1.02 22.55
N LYS A 190 23.93 0.26 22.95
CA LYS A 190 24.91 1.30 22.59
C LYS A 190 25.11 1.41 21.08
N ILE A 191 24.02 1.24 20.33
CA ILE A 191 24.00 1.38 18.87
C ILE A 191 23.79 2.86 18.56
N PRO A 192 24.69 3.54 17.83
CA PRO A 192 24.67 4.99 17.64
C PRO A 192 23.65 5.42 16.57
N VAL A 193 22.39 5.10 16.83
CA VAL A 193 21.26 5.37 15.95
C VAL A 193 20.15 6.04 16.73
N HIS A 194 19.59 7.10 16.14
CA HIS A 194 18.43 7.78 16.66
C HIS A 194 17.25 7.57 15.71
N VAL A 195 16.16 6.99 16.22
CA VAL A 195 14.92 6.86 15.45
C VAL A 195 14.26 8.23 15.39
N ALA A 196 14.42 8.91 14.26
CA ALA A 196 14.08 10.32 14.08
C ALA A 196 12.74 10.53 13.37
N ALA A 197 12.18 9.47 12.79
CA ALA A 197 10.87 9.50 12.17
C ALA A 197 10.20 8.12 12.20
N LEU A 198 8.89 8.12 12.36
CA LEU A 198 7.99 7.02 12.11
C LEU A 198 7.27 7.29 10.78
N ALA A 199 7.34 6.35 9.86
CA ALA A 199 6.78 6.50 8.52
C ALA A 199 5.79 5.37 8.20
N ASN A 200 4.78 5.71 7.38
CA ASN A 200 3.97 4.74 6.66
C ASN A 200 4.54 4.54 5.25
N ASP A 201 4.34 3.37 4.66
CA ASP A 201 4.80 3.02 3.32
C ASP A 201 4.29 4.00 2.25
N THR A 202 3.03 4.42 2.30
CA THR A 202 2.48 5.42 1.34
C THR A 202 3.14 6.79 1.45
N VAL A 203 3.43 7.24 2.67
CA VAL A 203 4.17 8.48 2.93
C VAL A 203 5.58 8.35 2.35
N GLY A 204 6.25 7.23 2.62
CA GLY A 204 7.57 6.96 2.06
C GLY A 204 7.58 6.98 0.53
N THR A 205 6.61 6.33 -0.10
CA THR A 205 6.40 6.33 -1.56
C THR A 205 6.22 7.74 -2.12
N LEU A 206 5.42 8.59 -1.46
CA LEU A 206 5.25 9.99 -1.85
C LEU A 206 6.59 10.73 -1.83
N LEU A 207 7.32 10.67 -0.70
CA LEU A 207 8.57 11.42 -0.53
C LEU A 207 9.67 10.92 -1.46
N SER A 208 9.81 9.60 -1.60
CA SER A 208 10.79 8.97 -2.48
C SER A 208 10.56 9.37 -3.94
N ARG A 209 9.30 9.33 -4.40
CA ARG A 209 8.98 9.76 -5.76
C ARG A 209 9.27 11.24 -5.95
N ALA A 210 8.84 12.09 -5.02
CA ALA A 210 9.07 13.53 -5.12
C ALA A 210 10.56 13.90 -5.19
N TYR A 211 11.39 13.24 -4.37
CA TYR A 211 12.85 13.44 -4.38
C TYR A 211 13.46 13.10 -5.75
N SER A 212 12.97 12.06 -6.42
CA SER A 212 13.55 11.57 -7.69
C SER A 212 12.82 12.03 -8.96
N ALA A 213 11.64 12.64 -8.86
CA ALA A 213 10.81 13.01 -10.01
C ALA A 213 11.56 13.90 -11.02
N ASN A 214 12.35 14.85 -10.50
CA ASN A 214 13.12 15.77 -11.32
C ASN A 214 14.34 15.13 -12.02
N ALA A 215 14.86 14.00 -11.50
CA ALA A 215 15.95 13.26 -12.14
C ALA A 215 15.52 12.59 -13.46
N ILE A 216 14.27 12.13 -13.52
CA ILE A 216 13.81 11.18 -14.55
C ILE A 216 13.21 11.89 -15.77
N ALA A 217 12.69 13.11 -15.60
CA ALA A 217 11.91 13.78 -16.65
C ALA A 217 12.30 15.24 -16.93
N GLY A 218 13.41 15.74 -16.39
CA GLY A 218 13.82 17.14 -16.58
C GLY A 218 12.75 18.15 -16.15
N GLY A 219 11.97 17.82 -15.12
CA GLY A 219 10.88 18.66 -14.57
C GLY A 219 9.57 18.64 -15.36
N LYS A 220 9.42 17.80 -16.40
CA LYS A 220 8.22 17.80 -17.28
C LYS A 220 7.02 17.00 -16.75
N GLN A 221 7.16 16.28 -15.66
CA GLN A 221 6.09 15.42 -15.11
C GLN A 221 5.31 16.10 -13.99
N GLY A 222 5.61 17.35 -13.65
CA GLY A 222 4.91 18.09 -12.60
C GLY A 222 5.30 17.68 -11.19
N GLU A 223 4.57 18.21 -10.21
CA GLU A 223 4.78 17.93 -8.79
C GLU A 223 4.18 16.58 -8.41
N THR A 224 4.90 15.81 -7.58
CA THR A 224 4.38 14.56 -7.02
C THR A 224 3.41 14.88 -5.89
N ILE A 225 2.11 14.63 -6.12
CA ILE A 225 1.05 14.97 -5.15
C ILE A 225 0.53 13.77 -4.36
N ILE A 226 0.69 12.56 -4.91
CA ILE A 226 0.16 11.31 -4.34
C ILE A 226 1.27 10.27 -4.32
N GLY A 227 1.43 9.60 -3.18
CA GLY A 227 2.11 8.32 -3.04
C GLY A 227 1.09 7.23 -2.82
N ALA A 228 1.05 6.20 -3.67
CA ALA A 228 0.07 5.13 -3.59
C ALA A 228 0.71 3.74 -3.58
N ILE A 229 0.09 2.83 -2.84
CA ILE A 229 0.46 1.41 -2.78
C ILE A 229 -0.64 0.59 -3.45
N PHE A 230 -0.27 -0.25 -4.40
CA PHE A 230 -1.12 -1.26 -5.02
C PHE A 230 -0.35 -2.60 -5.05
N GLY A 231 -0.46 -3.36 -3.96
CA GLY A 231 0.24 -4.63 -3.77
C GLY A 231 -0.66 -5.65 -3.07
N THR A 232 -0.13 -6.31 -2.03
CA THR A 232 -0.92 -7.19 -1.15
C THR A 232 -2.11 -6.45 -0.53
N GLY A 233 -1.89 -5.20 -0.11
CA GLY A 233 -2.94 -4.25 0.29
C GLY A 233 -3.00 -3.06 -0.67
N THR A 234 -3.85 -2.07 -0.36
CA THR A 234 -3.82 -0.80 -1.08
C THR A 234 -4.04 0.38 -0.14
N ASN A 235 -3.21 1.42 -0.31
CA ASN A 235 -3.32 2.65 0.47
C ASN A 235 -2.76 3.85 -0.33
N GLY A 236 -2.98 5.07 0.15
CA GLY A 236 -2.37 6.26 -0.44
C GLY A 236 -2.18 7.40 0.55
N ALA A 237 -1.19 8.24 0.28
CA ALA A 237 -0.91 9.47 0.99
C ALA A 237 -0.79 10.65 0.03
N TYR A 238 -1.12 11.83 0.52
CA TYR A 238 -1.04 13.08 -0.24
C TYR A 238 -0.77 14.27 0.67
N LEU A 239 -0.40 15.40 0.09
CA LEU A 239 -0.17 16.65 0.82
C LEU A 239 -1.50 17.44 0.95
N GLU A 240 -1.96 17.66 2.18
CA GLU A 240 -3.20 18.40 2.48
C GLU A 240 -2.90 19.75 3.15
N LYS A 241 -3.73 20.75 2.88
CA LYS A 241 -3.67 22.05 3.55
C LYS A 241 -3.96 21.87 5.04
N LEU A 242 -3.11 22.44 5.89
CA LEU A 242 -3.25 22.36 7.34
C LEU A 242 -4.62 22.87 7.81
N ASP A 243 -5.17 23.87 7.12
CA ASP A 243 -6.50 24.43 7.40
C ASP A 243 -7.65 23.44 7.20
N ASN A 244 -7.49 22.38 6.40
CA ASN A 244 -8.52 21.38 6.18
C ASN A 244 -8.55 20.30 7.28
N ILE A 245 -7.47 20.17 8.06
CA ILE A 245 -7.31 19.10 9.06
C ILE A 245 -7.89 19.55 10.41
N LYS A 246 -9.22 19.55 10.55
CA LYS A 246 -9.90 20.10 11.75
C LYS A 246 -9.73 19.26 13.00
N LYS A 247 -9.35 17.99 12.87
CA LYS A 247 -9.12 17.08 14.00
C LYS A 247 -7.76 17.23 14.69
N LEU A 248 -6.83 17.99 14.10
CA LEU A 248 -5.56 18.25 14.76
C LEU A 248 -5.79 19.14 15.98
N PRO A 249 -5.10 18.91 17.12
CA PRO A 249 -5.24 19.77 18.28
C PRO A 249 -4.88 21.22 17.96
N GLU A 250 -5.66 22.18 18.46
CA GLU A 250 -5.47 23.61 18.16
C GLU A 250 -4.06 24.11 18.52
N ALA A 251 -3.49 23.61 19.63
CA ALA A 251 -2.13 23.93 20.06
C ALA A 251 -1.08 23.50 19.02
N VAL A 252 -1.24 22.31 18.44
CA VAL A 252 -0.36 21.77 17.39
C VAL A 252 -0.49 22.61 16.12
N VAL A 253 -1.71 22.94 15.69
CA VAL A 253 -1.93 23.78 14.50
C VAL A 253 -1.30 25.16 14.69
N LYS A 254 -1.43 25.77 15.87
CA LYS A 254 -0.83 27.08 16.18
C LYS A 254 0.70 27.04 16.13
N ASP A 255 1.32 26.01 16.70
CA ASP A 255 2.78 25.81 16.66
C ASP A 255 3.28 25.63 15.22
N LEU A 256 2.62 24.77 14.45
CA LEU A 256 2.96 24.53 13.04
C LEU A 256 2.85 25.81 12.20
N LYS A 257 1.76 26.58 12.36
CA LYS A 257 1.58 27.86 11.66
C LYS A 257 2.63 28.90 12.07
N ALA A 258 3.01 28.95 13.35
CA ALA A 258 4.08 29.83 13.82
C ALA A 258 5.44 29.52 13.16
N LYS A 259 5.66 28.25 12.76
CA LYS A 259 6.81 27.79 11.98
C LYS A 259 6.65 27.94 10.47
N GLY A 260 5.57 28.58 10.00
CA GLY A 260 5.28 28.77 8.57
C GLY A 260 4.78 27.53 7.84
N VAL A 261 4.39 26.47 8.55
CA VAL A 261 3.85 25.25 7.95
C VAL A 261 2.44 25.51 7.44
N THR A 262 2.22 25.23 6.16
CA THR A 262 0.92 25.39 5.49
C THR A 262 0.25 24.07 5.10
N HIS A 263 1.03 22.99 5.03
CA HIS A 263 0.58 21.68 4.58
C HIS A 263 1.14 20.56 5.47
N MET A 264 0.46 19.42 5.45
CA MET A 264 0.89 18.20 6.10
C MET A 264 0.48 16.99 5.25
N VAL A 265 1.36 15.98 5.19
CA VAL A 265 1.04 14.72 4.54
C VAL A 265 -0.02 13.97 5.35
N ILE A 266 -1.05 13.50 4.66
CA ILE A 266 -2.11 12.66 5.20
C ILE A 266 -1.97 11.26 4.61
N ASN A 267 -1.86 10.25 5.47
CA ASN A 267 -2.13 8.87 5.08
C ASN A 267 -3.65 8.66 5.08
N THR A 268 -4.22 8.36 3.92
CA THR A 268 -5.68 8.29 3.77
C THR A 268 -6.32 7.07 4.44
N GLU A 269 -5.56 5.97 4.57
CA GLU A 269 -6.09 4.64 4.91
C GLU A 269 -7.29 4.27 4.00
N TRP A 270 -7.14 4.54 2.68
CA TRP A 270 -8.24 4.42 1.72
C TRP A 270 -8.78 2.99 1.57
N GLY A 271 -8.09 1.99 2.10
CA GLY A 271 -8.61 0.62 2.15
C GLY A 271 -9.97 0.58 2.85
N SER A 272 -10.21 1.49 3.79
CA SER A 272 -11.47 1.67 4.54
C SER A 272 -12.55 2.48 3.79
N PHE A 273 -12.28 2.94 2.57
CA PHE A 273 -13.27 3.66 1.79
C PHE A 273 -14.55 2.83 1.63
N ASP A 274 -15.68 3.46 1.95
CA ASP A 274 -17.02 2.91 1.80
C ASP A 274 -17.24 1.55 2.49
N ASN A 275 -16.79 1.41 3.75
CA ASN A 275 -17.13 0.23 4.58
C ASN A 275 -18.66 0.02 4.78
N ARG A 276 -19.48 1.04 4.48
CA ARG A 276 -20.95 0.95 4.49
C ARG A 276 -21.55 0.44 3.18
N LEU A 277 -20.74 0.27 2.14
CA LEU A 277 -21.12 -0.21 0.82
C LEU A 277 -22.25 0.61 0.17
N GLU A 278 -22.15 1.93 0.26
CA GLU A 278 -23.11 2.86 -0.36
C GLU A 278 -22.88 3.01 -1.86
N VAL A 279 -21.64 2.83 -2.34
CA VAL A 279 -21.26 3.06 -3.74
C VAL A 279 -20.41 1.94 -4.35
N LEU A 280 -19.67 1.17 -3.55
CA LEU A 280 -18.79 0.12 -4.07
C LEU A 280 -19.60 -1.00 -4.75
N PRO A 281 -19.25 -1.37 -6.00
CA PRO A 281 -19.89 -2.49 -6.69
C PRO A 281 -19.59 -3.78 -5.91
N THR A 282 -20.65 -4.35 -5.32
CA THR A 282 -20.54 -5.50 -4.41
C THR A 282 -21.29 -6.69 -4.96
N THR A 283 -20.57 -7.79 -5.14
CA THR A 283 -21.10 -9.08 -5.55
C THR A 283 -21.28 -10.02 -4.35
N LYS A 284 -21.92 -11.18 -4.57
CA LYS A 284 -21.97 -12.24 -3.55
C LYS A 284 -20.57 -12.78 -3.21
N TYR A 285 -19.62 -12.71 -4.14
CA TYR A 285 -18.25 -13.18 -3.94
C TYR A 285 -17.47 -12.25 -3.03
N ASP A 286 -17.66 -10.94 -3.15
CA ASP A 286 -17.03 -9.97 -2.24
C ASP A 286 -17.50 -10.17 -0.80
N LYS A 287 -18.79 -10.48 -0.60
CA LYS A 287 -19.36 -10.82 0.73
C LYS A 287 -18.78 -12.12 1.29
N ALA A 288 -18.59 -13.14 0.45
CA ALA A 288 -17.98 -14.40 0.85
C ALA A 288 -16.52 -14.20 1.27
N VAL A 289 -15.75 -13.45 0.49
CA VAL A 289 -14.35 -13.13 0.82
C VAL A 289 -14.26 -12.30 2.10
N ASP A 290 -15.11 -11.28 2.26
CA ASP A 290 -15.15 -10.45 3.47
C ASP A 290 -15.37 -11.28 4.75
N ALA A 291 -16.31 -12.24 4.70
CA ALA A 291 -16.63 -13.13 5.81
C ALA A 291 -15.47 -14.07 6.22
N LEU A 292 -14.52 -14.33 5.31
CA LEU A 292 -13.33 -15.15 5.59
C LEU A 292 -12.18 -14.35 6.21
N THR A 293 -12.27 -13.02 6.22
CA THR A 293 -11.19 -12.17 6.73
C THR A 293 -11.22 -12.05 8.26
N ALA A 294 -10.09 -11.67 8.86
CA ALA A 294 -10.00 -11.42 10.30
C ALA A 294 -10.83 -10.20 10.77
N ASN A 295 -11.28 -9.36 9.83
CA ASN A 295 -12.01 -8.12 10.09
C ASN A 295 -13.18 -7.94 9.11
N PRO A 296 -14.23 -8.78 9.20
CA PRO A 296 -15.42 -8.64 8.34
C PRO A 296 -16.03 -7.24 8.47
N GLY A 297 -16.48 -6.67 7.35
CA GLY A 297 -17.06 -5.32 7.30
C GLY A 297 -16.05 -4.16 7.30
N ILE A 298 -14.74 -4.43 7.39
CA ILE A 298 -13.68 -3.41 7.41
C ILE A 298 -12.74 -3.59 6.22
N HIS A 299 -12.14 -2.49 5.76
CA HIS A 299 -11.26 -2.42 4.59
C HIS A 299 -11.96 -2.92 3.32
N LEU A 300 -13.22 -2.53 3.14
CA LEU A 300 -14.02 -3.05 2.05
C LEU A 300 -13.50 -2.61 0.68
N PHE A 301 -12.97 -1.40 0.51
CA PHE A 301 -12.31 -0.99 -0.74
C PHE A 301 -11.10 -1.86 -1.06
N GLU A 302 -10.22 -2.10 -0.06
CA GLU A 302 -9.03 -2.94 -0.25
C GLU A 302 -9.41 -4.34 -0.76
N LYS A 303 -10.47 -4.92 -0.19
CA LYS A 303 -10.99 -6.25 -0.56
C LYS A 303 -11.45 -6.39 -2.02
N ARG A 304 -11.64 -5.27 -2.73
CA ARG A 304 -11.99 -5.29 -4.17
C ARG A 304 -10.80 -4.96 -5.07
N VAL A 305 -9.74 -4.39 -4.52
CA VAL A 305 -8.58 -3.85 -5.25
C VAL A 305 -7.35 -4.74 -5.12
N SER A 306 -6.93 -5.06 -3.90
CA SER A 306 -5.56 -5.52 -3.68
C SER A 306 -5.35 -6.97 -4.13
N GLY A 307 -4.07 -7.29 -4.37
CA GLY A 307 -3.67 -8.61 -4.88
C GLY A 307 -4.04 -9.76 -3.95
N MET A 308 -4.12 -9.52 -2.63
CA MET A 308 -4.54 -10.55 -1.66
C MET A 308 -5.93 -11.12 -1.96
N PHE A 309 -6.86 -10.27 -2.43
CA PHE A 309 -8.27 -10.65 -2.56
C PHE A 309 -8.66 -11.06 -3.98
N MET A 310 -7.93 -10.61 -5.00
CA MET A 310 -8.26 -10.94 -6.41
C MET A 310 -8.30 -12.46 -6.65
N GLY A 311 -7.30 -13.19 -6.15
CA GLY A 311 -7.23 -14.65 -6.30
C GLY A 311 -8.31 -15.37 -5.49
N GLU A 312 -8.58 -14.91 -4.26
CA GLU A 312 -9.62 -15.48 -3.41
C GLU A 312 -11.03 -15.25 -3.99
N ILE A 313 -11.27 -14.11 -4.65
CA ILE A 313 -12.50 -13.86 -5.39
C ILE A 313 -12.67 -14.86 -6.53
N LEU A 314 -11.63 -15.08 -7.33
CA LEU A 314 -11.67 -16.09 -8.39
C LEU A 314 -11.96 -17.48 -7.82
N ARG A 315 -11.28 -17.87 -6.73
CA ARG A 315 -11.50 -19.16 -6.06
C ARG A 315 -12.96 -19.37 -5.66
N ASN A 316 -13.59 -18.35 -5.06
CA ASN A 316 -15.00 -18.39 -4.67
C ASN A 316 -15.94 -18.51 -5.89
N ILE A 317 -15.62 -17.84 -7.01
CA ILE A 317 -16.37 -17.98 -8.27
C ILE A 317 -16.27 -19.42 -8.81
N LEU A 318 -15.08 -20.01 -8.79
CA LEU A 318 -14.85 -21.36 -9.29
C LEU A 318 -15.60 -22.41 -8.46
N VAL A 319 -15.63 -22.26 -7.14
CA VAL A 319 -16.43 -23.11 -6.25
C VAL A 319 -17.93 -22.94 -6.50
N ASP A 320 -18.41 -21.72 -6.72
CA ASP A 320 -19.81 -21.46 -7.07
C ASP A 320 -20.21 -22.09 -8.41
N LEU A 321 -19.38 -21.94 -9.45
CA LEU A 321 -19.63 -22.56 -10.76
C LEU A 321 -19.62 -24.09 -10.69
N HIS A 322 -18.74 -24.68 -9.87
CA HIS A 322 -18.76 -26.12 -9.60
C HIS A 322 -20.05 -26.56 -8.91
N SER A 323 -20.49 -25.82 -7.88
CA SER A 323 -21.75 -26.12 -7.18
C SER A 323 -22.99 -26.05 -8.07
N ARG A 324 -22.91 -25.26 -9.16
CA ARG A 324 -23.93 -25.12 -10.21
C ARG A 324 -23.81 -26.22 -11.29
N GLY A 325 -22.83 -27.11 -11.21
CA GLY A 325 -22.57 -28.16 -12.19
C GLY A 325 -22.02 -27.66 -13.53
N LEU A 326 -21.38 -26.48 -13.56
CA LEU A 326 -20.95 -25.82 -14.81
C LEU A 326 -19.47 -26.03 -15.14
N VAL A 327 -18.63 -26.25 -14.12
CA VAL A 327 -17.19 -26.53 -14.26
C VAL A 327 -16.79 -27.66 -13.34
N PHE A 328 -15.69 -28.32 -13.68
CA PHE A 328 -15.08 -29.40 -12.92
C PHE A 328 -16.05 -30.55 -12.61
N THR A 329 -16.89 -30.87 -13.60
CA THR A 329 -17.98 -31.86 -13.49
C THR A 329 -17.47 -33.28 -13.25
N GLN A 330 -16.18 -33.53 -13.46
CA GLN A 330 -15.50 -34.77 -13.05
C GLN A 330 -15.48 -34.97 -11.52
N TYR A 331 -15.72 -33.93 -10.72
CA TYR A 331 -15.82 -34.02 -9.27
C TYR A 331 -17.29 -33.97 -8.82
N PRO A 332 -17.83 -35.02 -8.21
CA PRO A 332 -19.27 -35.14 -7.93
C PRO A 332 -19.79 -34.21 -6.83
N ASN A 333 -18.92 -33.70 -5.97
CA ASN A 333 -19.28 -32.83 -4.85
C ASN A 333 -18.08 -31.99 -4.40
N PHE A 334 -18.34 -31.01 -3.53
CA PHE A 334 -17.31 -30.11 -3.02
C PHE A 334 -16.13 -30.87 -2.41
N GLU A 335 -16.36 -31.90 -1.59
CA GLU A 335 -15.28 -32.66 -0.93
C GLU A 335 -14.36 -33.41 -1.90
N SER A 336 -14.82 -33.67 -3.11
CA SER A 336 -14.03 -34.32 -4.15
C SER A 336 -13.12 -33.35 -4.91
N LEU A 337 -13.32 -32.03 -4.79
CA LEU A 337 -12.46 -31.03 -5.43
C LEU A 337 -11.03 -31.10 -4.86
N PRO A 338 -10.01 -30.74 -5.67
CA PRO A 338 -8.64 -30.62 -5.19
C PRO A 338 -8.56 -29.76 -3.92
N HIS A 339 -7.84 -30.25 -2.92
CA HIS A 339 -7.76 -29.59 -1.61
C HIS A 339 -7.44 -28.10 -1.70
N ARG A 340 -6.49 -27.72 -2.57
CA ARG A 340 -6.08 -26.33 -2.77
C ARG A 340 -7.16 -25.42 -3.37
N LEU A 341 -8.13 -25.94 -4.10
CA LEU A 341 -9.29 -25.15 -4.55
C LEU A 341 -10.30 -24.93 -3.41
N ARG A 342 -10.37 -25.88 -2.46
CA ARG A 342 -11.26 -25.82 -1.29
C ARG A 342 -10.71 -24.93 -0.20
N THR A 343 -9.39 -24.85 -0.07
CA THR A 343 -8.69 -24.06 0.93
C THR A 343 -8.68 -22.57 0.58
N PRO A 344 -9.19 -21.68 1.43
CA PRO A 344 -9.07 -20.23 1.25
C PRO A 344 -7.61 -19.78 1.12
N TRP A 345 -7.37 -18.76 0.30
CA TRP A 345 -6.07 -18.09 0.11
C TRP A 345 -4.99 -18.91 -0.62
N ASP A 346 -5.29 -20.13 -1.07
CA ASP A 346 -4.36 -20.98 -1.84
C ASP A 346 -4.27 -20.58 -3.34
N LEU A 347 -5.08 -19.60 -3.77
CA LEU A 347 -5.00 -18.99 -5.10
C LEU A 347 -4.63 -17.51 -4.97
N ASP A 348 -3.39 -17.16 -5.32
CA ASP A 348 -2.88 -15.79 -5.27
C ASP A 348 -3.09 -15.01 -6.59
N SER A 349 -2.85 -13.70 -6.56
CA SER A 349 -2.91 -12.84 -7.75
C SER A 349 -1.80 -13.09 -8.77
N GLU A 350 -0.72 -13.78 -8.42
CA GLU A 350 0.35 -14.14 -9.35
C GLU A 350 -0.17 -15.17 -10.36
N ASN A 351 -0.94 -16.16 -9.90
CA ASN A 351 -1.62 -17.09 -10.81
C ASN A 351 -2.57 -16.37 -11.78
N LEU A 352 -3.30 -15.35 -11.30
CA LEU A 352 -4.20 -14.56 -12.14
C LEU A 352 -3.46 -13.79 -13.23
N SER A 353 -2.29 -13.22 -12.93
CA SER A 353 -1.50 -12.50 -13.93
C SER A 353 -1.09 -13.42 -15.09
N LEU A 354 -0.76 -14.68 -14.79
CA LEU A 354 -0.44 -15.71 -15.78
C LEU A 354 -1.66 -16.12 -16.62
N PHE A 355 -2.85 -16.21 -16.02
CA PHE A 355 -4.08 -16.50 -16.76
C PHE A 355 -4.47 -15.38 -17.71
N GLU A 356 -4.26 -14.12 -17.30
CA GLU A 356 -4.68 -12.95 -18.04
C GLU A 356 -3.85 -12.73 -19.32
N VAL A 357 -2.54 -12.92 -19.21
CA VAL A 357 -1.57 -12.70 -20.29
C VAL A 357 -1.52 -13.85 -21.31
N ASP A 358 -2.07 -15.02 -20.98
CA ASP A 358 -2.09 -16.19 -21.86
C ASP A 358 -2.90 -15.89 -23.14
N ASP A 359 -2.22 -15.68 -24.25
CA ASP A 359 -2.80 -15.46 -25.58
C ASP A 359 -2.73 -16.72 -26.47
N SER A 360 -2.33 -17.86 -25.91
CA SER A 360 -2.19 -19.11 -26.64
C SER A 360 -3.57 -19.70 -26.98
N LYS A 361 -3.71 -20.26 -28.19
CA LYS A 361 -4.99 -20.82 -28.66
C LYS A 361 -5.47 -22.00 -27.82
N ASP A 362 -4.55 -22.76 -27.25
CA ASP A 362 -4.79 -23.96 -26.44
C ASP A 362 -4.81 -23.69 -24.93
N MET A 363 -4.50 -22.46 -24.51
CA MET A 363 -4.43 -22.00 -23.12
C MET A 363 -3.50 -22.90 -22.29
N LYS A 364 -2.38 -23.34 -22.89
CA LYS A 364 -1.46 -24.31 -22.27
C LYS A 364 -0.74 -23.74 -21.04
N PRO A 365 -0.23 -22.48 -21.06
CA PRO A 365 0.30 -21.85 -19.86
C PRO A 365 -0.72 -21.86 -18.72
N THR A 366 -1.96 -21.46 -18.98
CA THR A 366 -3.06 -21.49 -17.99
C THR A 366 -3.30 -22.89 -17.45
N GLU A 367 -3.30 -23.92 -18.30
CA GLU A 367 -3.44 -25.32 -17.88
C GLU A 367 -2.35 -25.74 -16.90
N VAL A 368 -1.09 -25.45 -17.23
CA VAL A 368 0.07 -25.80 -16.41
C VAL A 368 0.00 -25.08 -15.06
N THR A 369 -0.32 -23.80 -15.05
CA THR A 369 -0.47 -23.01 -13.82
C THR A 369 -1.58 -23.56 -12.94
N LEU A 370 -2.76 -23.88 -13.47
CA LEU A 370 -3.87 -24.47 -12.70
C LEU A 370 -3.51 -25.85 -12.10
N LEU A 371 -2.78 -26.68 -12.86
CA LEU A 371 -2.27 -27.97 -12.36
C LEU A 371 -1.21 -27.80 -11.27
N GLN A 372 -0.32 -26.82 -11.41
CA GLN A 372 0.77 -26.58 -10.46
C GLN A 372 0.28 -25.91 -9.16
N ALA A 373 -0.54 -24.87 -9.30
CA ALA A 373 -1.05 -24.09 -8.18
C ALA A 373 -2.15 -24.86 -7.45
N LEU A 374 -3.18 -25.34 -8.16
CA LEU A 374 -4.40 -25.88 -7.54
C LEU A 374 -4.56 -27.39 -7.66
N ARG A 375 -3.66 -28.10 -8.36
CA ARG A 375 -3.83 -29.52 -8.71
C ARG A 375 -5.13 -29.77 -9.48
N LEU A 376 -5.50 -28.81 -10.33
CA LEU A 376 -6.80 -28.76 -10.98
C LEU A 376 -6.67 -29.02 -12.50
N PRO A 377 -6.92 -30.26 -12.97
CA PRO A 377 -7.03 -30.53 -14.39
C PRO A 377 -8.29 -29.86 -14.96
N THR A 378 -8.17 -29.27 -16.14
CA THR A 378 -9.24 -28.48 -16.78
C THR A 378 -9.40 -28.79 -18.26
N THR A 379 -10.59 -28.53 -18.80
CA THR A 379 -10.85 -28.49 -20.24
C THR A 379 -10.47 -27.13 -20.83
N LEU A 380 -10.38 -27.04 -22.17
CA LEU A 380 -10.12 -25.75 -22.84
C LEU A 380 -11.22 -24.71 -22.54
N GLU A 381 -12.48 -25.14 -22.54
CA GLU A 381 -13.63 -24.26 -22.27
C GLU A 381 -13.57 -23.70 -20.84
N GLU A 382 -13.21 -24.52 -19.86
CA GLU A 382 -13.01 -24.08 -18.47
C GLU A 382 -11.87 -23.07 -18.36
N ARG A 383 -10.75 -23.27 -19.07
CA ARG A 383 -9.63 -22.32 -19.08
C ARG A 383 -10.01 -20.97 -19.67
N GLN A 384 -10.77 -20.97 -20.76
CA GLN A 384 -11.30 -19.75 -21.37
C GLN A 384 -12.25 -19.01 -20.42
N ALA A 385 -13.13 -19.74 -19.73
CA ALA A 385 -14.00 -19.20 -18.69
C ALA A 385 -13.19 -18.58 -17.53
N ILE A 386 -12.18 -19.30 -17.02
CA ILE A 386 -11.29 -18.81 -15.96
C ILE A 386 -10.61 -17.51 -16.38
N GLN A 387 -10.02 -17.44 -17.58
CA GLN A 387 -9.39 -16.23 -18.07
C GLN A 387 -10.38 -15.06 -18.20
N ALA A 388 -11.59 -15.32 -18.72
CA ALA A 388 -12.62 -14.30 -18.87
C ALA A 388 -13.06 -13.70 -17.52
N LEU A 389 -13.14 -14.55 -16.48
CA LEU A 389 -13.43 -14.13 -15.11
C LEU A 389 -12.26 -13.37 -14.49
N THR A 390 -11.02 -13.85 -14.68
CA THR A 390 -9.80 -13.16 -14.23
C THR A 390 -9.75 -11.73 -14.76
N ARG A 391 -9.97 -11.54 -16.06
CA ARG A 391 -10.01 -10.21 -16.70
C ARG A 391 -11.09 -9.30 -16.13
N ALA A 392 -12.25 -9.84 -15.74
CA ALA A 392 -13.31 -9.04 -15.12
C ALA A 392 -12.92 -8.59 -13.70
N ILE A 393 -12.27 -9.47 -12.92
CA ILE A 393 -11.78 -9.16 -11.57
C ILE A 393 -10.70 -8.07 -11.63
N SER A 394 -9.69 -8.25 -12.48
CA SER A 394 -8.56 -7.32 -12.60
C SER A 394 -8.99 -5.97 -13.16
N ARG A 395 -9.88 -5.95 -14.16
CA ARG A 395 -10.46 -4.71 -14.69
C ARG A 395 -11.23 -3.95 -13.61
N ARG A 396 -12.09 -4.64 -12.85
CA ARG A 396 -12.81 -4.01 -11.74
C ARG A 396 -11.85 -3.38 -10.74
N SER A 397 -10.82 -4.13 -10.32
CA SER A 397 -9.79 -3.68 -9.38
C SER A 397 -9.06 -2.42 -9.88
N ALA A 398 -8.57 -2.43 -11.12
CA ALA A 398 -7.88 -1.30 -11.73
C ALA A 398 -8.81 -0.08 -11.89
N TYR A 399 -10.09 -0.30 -12.22
CA TYR A 399 -11.04 0.78 -12.43
C TYR A 399 -11.38 1.50 -11.13
N ILE A 400 -11.73 0.76 -10.07
CA ILE A 400 -12.04 1.39 -8.78
C ILE A 400 -10.78 1.99 -8.12
N SER A 401 -9.57 1.52 -8.47
CA SER A 401 -8.30 2.15 -8.05
C SER A 401 -8.12 3.59 -8.56
N ALA A 402 -8.83 3.98 -9.63
CA ALA A 402 -8.82 5.36 -10.13
C ALA A 402 -9.60 6.32 -9.22
N VAL A 403 -10.56 5.82 -8.45
CA VAL A 403 -11.44 6.63 -7.58
C VAL A 403 -10.65 7.49 -6.61
N PRO A 404 -9.79 6.93 -5.73
CA PRO A 404 -9.08 7.76 -4.77
C PRO A 404 -8.09 8.73 -5.43
N ILE A 405 -7.47 8.34 -6.54
CA ILE A 405 -6.54 9.19 -7.28
C ILE A 405 -7.27 10.43 -7.83
N ALA A 406 -8.37 10.22 -8.56
CA ALA A 406 -9.18 11.31 -9.10
C ALA A 406 -9.74 12.20 -7.98
N ALA A 407 -10.22 11.59 -6.90
CA ALA A 407 -10.75 12.30 -5.75
C ALA A 407 -9.71 13.19 -5.07
N ILE A 408 -8.47 12.72 -4.87
CA ILE A 408 -7.39 13.51 -4.26
C ILE A 408 -6.96 14.64 -5.19
N ILE A 409 -6.83 14.38 -6.50
CA ILE A 409 -6.55 15.42 -7.50
C ILE A 409 -7.58 16.56 -7.43
N MET A 410 -8.86 16.21 -7.32
CA MET A 410 -9.94 17.19 -7.18
C MET A 410 -9.95 17.88 -5.83
N LEU A 411 -9.72 17.14 -4.74
CA LEU A 411 -9.70 17.67 -3.38
C LEU A 411 -8.62 18.74 -3.19
N THR A 412 -7.45 18.50 -3.80
CA THR A 412 -6.28 19.39 -3.71
C THR A 412 -6.30 20.52 -4.73
N GLY A 413 -7.15 20.44 -5.76
CA GLY A 413 -7.12 21.36 -6.90
C GLY A 413 -5.86 21.22 -7.74
N ALA A 414 -5.18 20.06 -7.73
CA ALA A 414 -3.86 19.88 -8.32
C ALA A 414 -3.80 20.12 -9.85
N LEU A 415 -4.95 20.08 -10.53
CA LEU A 415 -5.06 20.35 -11.96
C LEU A 415 -5.65 21.74 -12.30
N GLU A 416 -5.85 22.60 -11.29
CA GLU A 416 -6.34 23.98 -11.44
C GLU A 416 -5.25 24.89 -12.00
N GLY A 417 -5.35 25.23 -13.29
CA GLY A 417 -4.44 26.15 -13.96
C GLY A 417 -4.09 25.71 -15.38
N HIS A 418 -3.35 26.56 -16.08
CA HIS A 418 -2.88 26.29 -17.43
C HIS A 418 -1.54 25.56 -17.38
N HIS A 419 -1.40 24.48 -18.16
CA HIS A 419 -0.15 23.71 -18.33
C HIS A 419 0.43 23.07 -17.06
N ILE A 420 -0.43 22.73 -16.09
CA ILE A 420 -0.02 21.98 -14.90
C ILE A 420 -0.08 20.49 -15.21
N GLU A 421 1.07 19.83 -15.10
CA GLU A 421 1.23 18.38 -15.07
C GLU A 421 1.24 17.92 -13.60
N VAL A 422 0.81 16.69 -13.35
CA VAL A 422 0.71 16.09 -12.02
C VAL A 422 1.39 14.74 -12.03
N ASP A 423 2.21 14.46 -11.02
CA ASP A 423 2.88 13.18 -10.85
C ASP A 423 2.29 12.39 -9.67
N ILE A 424 2.21 11.07 -9.87
CA ILE A 424 1.75 10.11 -8.86
C ILE A 424 2.84 9.05 -8.73
N GLY A 425 3.41 8.95 -7.54
CA GLY A 425 4.31 7.87 -7.17
C GLY A 425 3.51 6.64 -6.78
N VAL A 426 3.71 5.54 -7.49
CA VAL A 426 3.07 4.26 -7.15
C VAL A 426 4.10 3.18 -6.85
N ASP A 427 3.86 2.38 -5.82
CA ASP A 427 4.64 1.21 -5.47
C ASP A 427 3.69 0.02 -5.21
N GLY A 428 4.22 -1.19 -5.19
CA GLY A 428 3.48 -2.42 -4.96
C GLY A 428 3.39 -3.33 -6.19
N SER A 429 3.35 -4.63 -5.91
CA SER A 429 3.47 -5.67 -6.93
C SER A 429 2.36 -5.68 -7.98
N VAL A 430 1.15 -5.24 -7.65
CA VAL A 430 0.02 -5.23 -8.59
C VAL A 430 0.24 -4.16 -9.66
N VAL A 431 0.51 -2.92 -9.27
CA VAL A 431 0.71 -1.83 -10.25
C VAL A 431 2.02 -1.98 -11.03
N GLU A 432 3.05 -2.61 -10.44
CA GLU A 432 4.34 -2.82 -11.11
C GLU A 432 4.30 -4.00 -12.10
N PHE A 433 3.75 -5.14 -11.69
CA PHE A 433 3.90 -6.40 -12.44
C PHE A 433 2.60 -6.95 -13.04
N TYR A 434 1.42 -6.56 -12.56
CA TYR A 434 0.17 -7.13 -13.07
C TYR A 434 -0.09 -6.61 -14.50
N PRO A 435 -0.30 -7.50 -15.49
CA PRO A 435 -0.37 -7.13 -16.90
C PRO A 435 -1.55 -6.20 -17.15
N GLY A 436 -1.30 -5.10 -17.87
CA GLY A 436 -2.35 -4.13 -18.24
C GLY A 436 -2.87 -3.24 -17.11
N TYR A 437 -2.48 -3.44 -15.85
CA TYR A 437 -3.07 -2.73 -14.69
C TYR A 437 -2.94 -1.21 -14.81
N ARG A 438 -1.75 -0.70 -15.15
CA ARG A 438 -1.51 0.75 -15.36
C ARG A 438 -2.33 1.32 -16.50
N THR A 439 -2.51 0.57 -17.59
CA THR A 439 -3.34 1.01 -18.73
C THR A 439 -4.80 1.11 -18.31
N MET A 440 -5.34 0.07 -17.67
CA MET A 440 -6.71 0.07 -17.17
C MET A 440 -6.98 1.18 -16.14
N LEU A 441 -6.01 1.45 -15.27
CA LEU A 441 -6.08 2.54 -14.31
C LEU A 441 -6.17 3.91 -15.00
N ARG A 442 -5.38 4.13 -16.06
CA ARG A 442 -5.44 5.37 -16.86
C ARG A 442 -6.76 5.49 -17.62
N ASP A 443 -7.24 4.40 -18.22
CA ASP A 443 -8.55 4.39 -18.88
C ASP A 443 -9.66 4.78 -17.90
N ALA A 444 -9.65 4.22 -16.69
CA ALA A 444 -10.62 4.54 -15.66
C ALA A 444 -10.50 5.98 -15.16
N LEU A 445 -9.29 6.53 -15.01
CA LEU A 445 -9.08 7.94 -14.68
C LEU A 445 -9.75 8.87 -15.68
N ALA A 446 -9.64 8.57 -16.98
CA ALA A 446 -10.29 9.35 -18.04
C ALA A 446 -11.83 9.32 -17.98
N LEU A 447 -12.43 8.31 -17.33
CA LEU A 447 -13.88 8.19 -17.14
C LEU A 447 -14.38 8.95 -15.91
N THR A 448 -13.50 9.27 -14.95
CA THR A 448 -13.85 10.09 -13.78
C THR A 448 -14.08 11.57 -14.15
N GLN A 449 -14.40 12.38 -13.15
CA GLN A 449 -14.61 13.82 -13.27
C GLN A 449 -13.40 14.59 -13.79
N ILE A 450 -12.16 14.07 -13.64
CA ILE A 450 -10.97 14.73 -14.21
C ILE A 450 -10.95 14.64 -15.74
N GLY A 451 -11.66 13.65 -16.30
CA GLY A 451 -11.82 13.43 -17.73
C GLY A 451 -10.52 13.11 -18.48
N THR A 452 -10.62 12.97 -19.79
CA THR A 452 -9.48 12.73 -20.69
C THR A 452 -8.42 13.84 -20.63
N LYS A 453 -8.83 15.09 -20.37
CA LYS A 453 -7.89 16.22 -20.22
C LYS A 453 -7.11 16.17 -18.90
N GLY A 454 -7.72 15.71 -17.82
CA GLY A 454 -7.04 15.52 -16.55
C GLY A 454 -6.12 14.30 -16.59
N GLU A 455 -6.58 13.19 -17.16
CA GLU A 455 -5.77 11.98 -17.36
C GLU A 455 -4.50 12.27 -18.14
N ARG A 456 -4.57 13.02 -19.25
CA ARG A 456 -3.38 13.37 -20.06
C ARG A 456 -2.33 14.16 -19.29
N ARG A 457 -2.75 14.87 -18.24
CA ARG A 457 -1.91 15.68 -17.36
C ARG A 457 -1.50 14.95 -16.08
N THR A 458 -1.84 13.67 -15.97
CA THR A 458 -1.60 12.85 -14.78
C THR A 458 -0.64 11.72 -15.13
N HIS A 459 0.54 11.71 -14.52
CA HIS A 459 1.57 10.72 -14.77
C HIS A 459 1.67 9.73 -13.62
N ILE A 460 1.50 8.45 -13.93
CA ILE A 460 1.61 7.35 -12.97
C ILE A 460 2.98 6.71 -13.11
N ASN A 461 3.85 6.95 -12.14
CA ASN A 461 5.26 6.55 -12.20
C ASN A 461 5.64 5.68 -11.00
N ILE A 462 6.45 4.66 -11.26
CA ILE A 462 6.89 3.73 -10.21
C ILE A 462 7.86 4.44 -9.27
N ALA A 463 7.59 4.35 -7.97
CA ALA A 463 8.46 4.82 -6.89
C ALA A 463 9.23 3.63 -6.33
N LYS A 464 10.36 3.30 -6.97
CA LYS A 464 11.18 2.15 -6.53
C LYS A 464 11.76 2.41 -5.13
N ASP A 465 11.62 1.42 -4.25
CA ASP A 465 12.09 1.45 -2.85
C ASP A 465 11.46 2.57 -1.99
N GLY A 466 10.17 2.86 -2.23
CA GLY A 466 9.42 3.90 -1.52
C GLY A 466 9.50 3.79 0.00
N SER A 467 9.37 2.59 0.56
CA SER A 467 9.43 2.39 2.02
C SER A 467 10.82 2.59 2.63
N GLY A 468 11.90 2.34 1.88
CA GLY A 468 13.27 2.51 2.37
C GLY A 468 13.78 3.94 2.20
N VAL A 469 13.75 4.43 0.96
CA VAL A 469 14.19 5.80 0.63
C VAL A 469 13.28 6.84 1.28
N GLY A 470 11.98 6.57 1.29
CA GLY A 470 11.00 7.46 1.90
C GLY A 470 11.12 7.59 3.41
N ALA A 471 11.41 6.51 4.15
CA ALA A 471 11.70 6.62 5.59
C ALA A 471 12.98 7.42 5.85
N ALA A 472 14.03 7.19 5.06
CA ALA A 472 15.26 7.96 5.16
C ALA A 472 15.01 9.46 4.90
N LEU A 473 14.14 9.80 3.95
CA LEU A 473 13.70 11.18 3.69
C LEU A 473 12.86 11.73 4.84
N CYS A 474 11.97 10.95 5.45
CA CYS A 474 11.25 11.34 6.67
C CYS A 474 12.24 11.68 7.80
N ALA A 475 13.30 10.89 7.96
CA ALA A 475 14.34 11.16 8.95
C ALA A 475 15.14 12.42 8.60
N SER A 476 15.35 12.72 7.32
CA SER A 476 16.07 13.95 6.91
C SER A 476 15.31 15.24 7.20
N VAL A 477 13.97 15.19 7.27
CA VAL A 477 13.14 16.36 7.58
C VAL A 477 12.88 16.54 9.09
N SER A 478 13.36 15.61 9.92
CA SER A 478 13.36 15.78 11.38
C SER A 478 14.31 16.92 11.77
N ILE A 479 13.80 17.89 12.53
CA ILE A 479 14.57 19.06 13.01
C ILE A 479 15.42 18.64 14.21
#